data_AF-A0AAD9NE76-F1
#
_entry.id   AF-A0AAD9NE76-F1
#
_cell.length_a   1.000
_cell.length_b   1.000
_cell.length_c   1.000
_cell.angle_alpha   90.00
_cell.angle_beta   90.00
_cell.angle_gamma   90.00
#
_symmetry.space_group_name_H-M   'P 1'
#
loop_
_entity.id
_entity.type
_entity.pdbx_description
1 polymer ?
#
loop_
_entity_poly.entity_id
_entity_poly.type
_entity_poly.pdbx_seq_one_letter_code
_entity_poly.pdbx_strand_id
1 'polypeptide(L)'
;MKWKLSRGKFRPQLLKLAESNSASQVEKLTLEGFKAVDSKKGSPLENIKLGIGHLTEMRGIGPATASAILTAGSPDKVAFMADEATYAILDTTTLKYSLSEYMCFMNAVRDTVIKLRKDDAQFDWTPHKVELTLWTYRLGLNMDFRFGLKNCVQQDLPIRSQNKSVTDETESEHTSESVYLSTQSGRKRKKTK
;
A
#
# COMPACT_ATOMS: atom_id res chain seq x y z
N MET A 1 -6.17 5.20 -20.93
CA MET A 1 -6.47 3.75 -20.99
C MET A 1 -5.23 2.86 -21.18
N LYS A 2 -4.25 3.21 -22.02
CA LYS A 2 -3.05 2.36 -22.26
C LYS A 2 -2.36 1.84 -20.99
N TRP A 3 -2.18 2.70 -19.97
CA TRP A 3 -1.53 2.33 -18.70
C TRP A 3 -2.32 1.34 -17.83
N LYS A 4 -3.66 1.34 -17.91
CA LYS A 4 -4.49 0.38 -17.18
C LYS A 4 -4.45 -0.99 -17.86
N LEU A 5 -4.37 -0.99 -19.20
CA LEU A 5 -4.32 -2.22 -19.99
C LEU A 5 -3.00 -3.00 -19.83
N SER A 6 -1.95 -2.39 -19.27
CA SER A 6 -0.72 -3.09 -18.88
C SER A 6 -0.76 -3.71 -17.48
N ARG A 7 -1.80 -3.46 -16.67
CA ARG A 7 -2.04 -4.13 -15.38
C ARG A 7 -3.20 -5.14 -15.54
N GLY A 8 -2.92 -6.43 -15.36
CA GLY A 8 -3.92 -7.50 -15.39
C GLY A 8 -4.29 -8.02 -16.79
N LYS A 9 -5.45 -8.67 -16.92
CA LYS A 9 -5.89 -9.36 -18.15
C LYS A 9 -6.42 -8.37 -19.21
N PHE A 10 -5.78 -8.33 -20.38
CA PHE A 10 -6.20 -7.50 -21.51
C PHE A 10 -7.56 -7.91 -22.09
N ARG A 11 -8.47 -6.94 -22.26
CA ARG A 11 -9.85 -7.14 -22.76
C ARG A 11 -10.20 -6.12 -23.84
N PRO A 12 -9.90 -6.40 -25.13
CA PRO A 12 -10.03 -5.43 -26.22
C PRO A 12 -11.47 -4.95 -26.48
N GLN A 13 -12.47 -5.79 -26.17
CA GLN A 13 -13.89 -5.41 -26.30
C GLN A 13 -14.30 -4.27 -25.37
N LEU A 14 -13.75 -4.23 -24.15
CA LEU A 14 -14.04 -3.15 -23.19
C LEU A 14 -13.47 -1.81 -23.65
N LEU A 15 -12.34 -1.84 -24.36
CA LEU A 15 -11.74 -0.62 -24.91
C LEU A 15 -12.65 0.01 -25.96
N LYS A 16 -13.17 -0.78 -26.90
CA LYS A 16 -14.12 -0.30 -27.91
C LYS A 16 -15.40 0.29 -27.29
N LEU A 17 -15.91 -0.33 -26.23
CA LEU A 17 -17.06 0.19 -25.49
C LEU A 17 -16.72 1.52 -24.80
N ALA A 18 -15.55 1.63 -24.17
CA ALA A 18 -15.10 2.86 -23.54
C ALA A 18 -14.95 4.01 -24.55
N GLU A 19 -14.44 3.73 -25.74
CA GLU A 19 -14.29 4.69 -26.85
C GLU A 19 -15.64 5.15 -27.43
N SER A 20 -16.71 4.40 -27.24
CA SER A 20 -18.05 4.74 -27.74
C SER A 20 -18.80 5.79 -26.88
N ASN A 21 -18.26 6.16 -25.72
CA ASN A 21 -18.88 7.17 -24.86
C ASN A 21 -18.61 8.58 -25.44
N SER A 22 -19.62 9.46 -25.40
CA SER A 22 -19.44 10.84 -25.86
C SER A 22 -18.60 11.65 -24.87
N ALA A 23 -17.86 12.64 -25.37
CA ALA A 23 -17.03 13.50 -24.52
C ALA A 23 -17.83 14.20 -23.42
N SER A 24 -19.03 14.69 -23.74
CA SER A 24 -19.93 15.36 -22.78
C SER A 24 -20.41 14.42 -21.68
N GLN A 25 -20.69 13.15 -22.01
CA GLN A 25 -21.07 12.16 -21.01
C GLN A 25 -19.91 11.82 -20.08
N VAL A 26 -18.71 11.65 -20.63
CA VAL A 26 -17.49 11.38 -19.85
C VAL A 26 -17.22 12.53 -18.88
N GLU A 27 -17.26 13.77 -19.36
CA GLU A 27 -17.04 14.96 -18.52
C GLU A 27 -18.07 15.05 -17.40
N LYS A 28 -19.36 14.90 -17.72
CA LYS A 28 -20.44 14.95 -16.73
C LYS A 28 -20.25 13.89 -15.63
N LEU A 29 -20.11 12.62 -16.00
CA LEU A 29 -20.06 11.51 -15.04
C LEU A 29 -18.76 11.51 -14.23
N THR A 30 -17.65 11.93 -14.83
CA THR A 30 -16.39 12.09 -14.07
C THR A 30 -16.48 13.22 -13.07
N LEU A 31 -17.04 14.37 -13.45
CA LEU A 31 -17.26 15.49 -12.54
C LEU A 31 -18.18 15.11 -11.37
N GLU A 32 -19.28 14.41 -11.64
CA GLU A 32 -20.19 13.89 -10.61
C GLU A 32 -19.49 12.88 -9.69
N GLY A 33 -18.70 11.97 -10.27
CA GLY A 33 -17.92 10.97 -9.52
C GLY A 33 -16.91 11.59 -8.55
N PHE A 34 -16.12 12.56 -9.02
CA PHE A 34 -15.16 13.26 -8.16
C PHE A 34 -15.86 14.13 -7.09
N LYS A 35 -16.93 14.84 -7.46
CA LYS A 35 -17.73 15.61 -6.49
C LYS A 35 -18.31 14.73 -5.39
N ALA A 36 -18.74 13.51 -5.71
CA ALA A 36 -19.24 12.56 -4.72
C ALA A 36 -18.14 12.18 -3.72
N VAL A 37 -16.97 11.79 -4.21
CA VAL A 37 -15.81 11.41 -3.37
C VAL A 37 -15.31 12.59 -2.51
N ASP A 38 -15.35 13.81 -3.03
CA ASP A 38 -14.91 15.01 -2.32
C ASP A 38 -15.95 15.59 -1.35
N SER A 39 -17.18 15.09 -1.40
CA SER A 39 -18.24 15.51 -0.49
C SER A 39 -17.85 15.26 0.97
N LYS A 40 -18.05 16.30 1.79
CA LYS A 40 -17.93 16.20 3.26
C LYS A 40 -19.20 15.72 3.94
N LYS A 41 -20.30 15.59 3.18
CA LYS A 41 -21.59 15.12 3.70
C LYS A 41 -21.62 13.59 3.67
N GLY A 42 -22.13 12.97 4.72
CA GLY A 42 -22.28 11.51 4.80
C GLY A 42 -21.01 10.75 5.14
N SER A 43 -21.08 9.42 5.08
CA SER A 43 -19.94 8.54 5.31
C SER A 43 -18.98 8.57 4.12
N PRO A 44 -17.65 8.64 4.33
CA PRO A 44 -16.67 8.55 3.24
C PRO A 44 -16.86 7.30 2.37
N LEU A 45 -17.28 6.18 2.96
CA LEU A 45 -17.46 4.93 2.21
C LEU A 45 -18.68 5.00 1.27
N GLU A 46 -19.77 5.62 1.71
CA GLU A 46 -20.96 5.83 0.86
C GLU A 46 -20.66 6.83 -0.26
N ASN A 47 -19.88 7.87 0.02
CA ASN A 47 -19.43 8.84 -0.99
C ASN A 47 -18.58 8.17 -2.09
N ILE A 48 -17.69 7.26 -1.71
CA ILE A 48 -16.92 6.46 -2.67
C ILE A 48 -17.84 5.54 -3.48
N LYS A 49 -18.82 4.89 -2.84
CA LYS A 49 -19.80 4.03 -3.51
C LYS A 49 -20.60 4.80 -4.57
N LEU A 50 -21.07 6.00 -4.24
CA LEU A 50 -21.74 6.91 -5.18
C LEU A 50 -20.82 7.31 -6.33
N GLY A 51 -19.56 7.66 -6.03
CA GLY A 51 -18.57 8.00 -7.05
C GLY A 51 -18.31 6.87 -8.05
N ILE A 52 -18.21 5.64 -7.57
CA ILE A 52 -18.11 4.46 -8.45
C ILE A 52 -19.38 4.30 -9.27
N GLY A 53 -20.56 4.46 -8.64
CA GLY A 53 -21.86 4.38 -9.29
C GLY A 53 -21.94 5.24 -10.55
N HIS A 54 -21.65 6.54 -10.42
CA HIS A 54 -21.63 7.49 -11.55
C HIS A 54 -20.70 7.03 -12.68
N LEU A 55 -19.48 6.59 -12.36
CA LEU A 55 -18.53 6.17 -13.39
C LEU A 55 -18.93 4.85 -14.07
N THR A 56 -19.64 3.96 -13.37
CA THR A 56 -20.11 2.70 -13.94
C THR A 56 -21.30 2.84 -14.88
N GLU A 57 -21.90 4.03 -14.97
CA GLU A 57 -22.89 4.35 -16.01
C GLU A 57 -22.26 4.46 -17.42
N MET A 58 -20.94 4.68 -17.50
CA MET A 58 -20.21 4.69 -18.77
C MET A 58 -20.06 3.28 -19.35
N ARG A 59 -20.21 3.17 -20.67
CA ARG A 59 -20.04 1.88 -21.37
C ARG A 59 -18.59 1.42 -21.26
N GLY A 60 -18.40 0.14 -20.95
CA GLY A 60 -17.07 -0.47 -20.83
C GLY A 60 -16.32 -0.12 -19.53
N ILE A 61 -16.93 0.63 -18.61
CA ILE A 61 -16.34 1.02 -17.33
C ILE A 61 -17.04 0.25 -16.20
N GLY A 62 -16.37 -0.77 -15.66
CA GLY A 62 -16.81 -1.47 -14.45
C GLY A 62 -16.18 -0.90 -13.17
N PRO A 63 -16.53 -1.44 -11.98
CA PRO A 63 -16.01 -0.99 -10.68
C PRO A 63 -14.48 -0.93 -10.60
N ALA A 64 -13.78 -1.89 -11.22
CA ALA A 64 -12.32 -1.86 -11.28
C ALA A 64 -11.78 -0.66 -12.10
N THR A 65 -12.45 -0.25 -13.17
CA THR A 65 -12.03 0.91 -13.99
C THR A 65 -12.47 2.22 -13.38
N ALA A 66 -13.67 2.27 -12.81
CA ALA A 66 -14.14 3.40 -12.03
C ALA A 66 -13.17 3.70 -10.86
N SER A 67 -12.77 2.68 -10.08
CA SER A 67 -11.82 2.88 -8.97
C SER A 67 -10.45 3.36 -9.43
N ALA A 68 -9.95 2.89 -10.58
CA ALA A 68 -8.71 3.41 -11.16
C ALA A 68 -8.80 4.90 -11.51
N ILE A 69 -9.92 5.33 -12.10
CA ILE A 69 -10.17 6.74 -12.45
C ILE A 69 -10.23 7.60 -11.19
N LEU A 70 -11.01 7.18 -10.18
CA LEU A 70 -11.13 7.93 -8.92
C LEU A 70 -9.80 8.00 -8.17
N THR A 71 -9.03 6.91 -8.13
CA THR A 71 -7.72 6.86 -7.47
C THR A 71 -6.72 7.82 -8.14
N ALA A 72 -6.80 8.00 -9.46
CA ALA A 72 -5.93 8.93 -10.16
C ALA A 72 -6.16 10.40 -9.77
N GLY A 73 -7.39 10.78 -9.42
CA GLY A 73 -7.73 12.15 -8.98
C GLY A 73 -7.79 12.34 -7.47
N SER A 74 -8.02 11.28 -6.69
CA SER A 74 -8.19 11.31 -5.23
C SER A 74 -7.43 10.15 -4.53
N PRO A 75 -6.09 10.07 -4.70
CA PRO A 75 -5.28 8.95 -4.18
C PRO A 75 -5.22 8.89 -2.64
N ASP A 76 -5.56 9.99 -1.98
CA ASP A 76 -5.69 10.15 -0.53
C ASP A 76 -6.98 9.52 0.04
N LYS A 77 -8.00 9.33 -0.81
CA LYS A 77 -9.34 8.85 -0.40
C LYS A 77 -9.70 7.50 -0.97
N VAL A 78 -9.22 7.18 -2.18
CA VAL A 78 -9.66 6.02 -2.96
C VAL A 78 -8.47 5.13 -3.30
N ALA A 79 -8.72 3.82 -3.34
CA ALA A 79 -7.75 2.82 -3.76
C ALA A 79 -8.21 2.12 -5.05
N PHE A 80 -7.25 1.80 -5.91
CA PHE A 80 -7.51 1.10 -7.15
C PHE A 80 -7.80 -0.38 -6.87
N MET A 81 -8.90 -0.93 -7.40
CA MET A 81 -9.18 -2.36 -7.32
C MET A 81 -8.30 -3.14 -8.31
N ALA A 82 -7.00 -3.24 -8.03
CA ALA A 82 -6.09 -4.13 -8.73
C ALA A 82 -6.35 -5.57 -8.28
N ASP A 83 -6.28 -6.52 -9.23
CA ASP A 83 -6.58 -7.93 -8.94
C ASP A 83 -5.66 -8.46 -7.84
N GLU A 84 -4.35 -8.21 -7.96
CA GLU A 84 -3.34 -8.68 -7.02
C GLU A 84 -3.52 -8.09 -5.61
N ALA A 85 -3.85 -6.80 -5.51
CA ALA A 85 -4.12 -6.15 -4.25
C ALA A 85 -5.41 -6.69 -3.61
N THR A 86 -6.43 -6.95 -4.43
CA THR A 86 -7.72 -7.48 -3.96
C THR A 86 -7.55 -8.91 -3.46
N TYR A 87 -6.81 -9.75 -4.18
CA TYR A 87 -6.45 -11.10 -3.73
C TYR A 87 -5.65 -11.08 -2.43
N ALA A 88 -4.75 -10.13 -2.26
CA ALA A 88 -3.92 -10.03 -1.06
C ALA A 88 -4.71 -9.61 0.18
N ILE A 89 -5.64 -8.66 0.05
CA ILE A 89 -6.33 -8.07 1.20
C ILE A 89 -7.64 -8.78 1.57
N LEU A 90 -8.34 -9.36 0.60
CA LEU A 90 -9.59 -10.09 0.84
C LEU A 90 -9.37 -11.61 0.99
N ASP A 91 -8.12 -12.07 0.87
CA ASP A 91 -7.76 -13.49 0.93
C ASP A 91 -8.65 -14.37 0.03
N THR A 92 -8.85 -13.91 -1.21
CA THR A 92 -9.67 -14.58 -2.23
C THR A 92 -8.82 -15.03 -3.41
N THR A 93 -9.30 -16.03 -4.14
CA THR A 93 -8.70 -16.55 -5.37
C THR A 93 -9.50 -16.19 -6.62
N THR A 94 -10.73 -15.67 -6.45
CA THR A 94 -11.64 -15.31 -7.54
C THR A 94 -12.19 -13.91 -7.34
N LEU A 95 -12.38 -13.16 -8.44
CA LEU A 95 -12.94 -11.82 -8.44
C LEU A 95 -14.23 -11.78 -9.25
N LYS A 96 -15.25 -11.15 -8.69
CA LYS A 96 -16.56 -10.92 -9.31
C LYS A 96 -16.63 -9.56 -10.00
N TYR A 97 -15.74 -8.63 -9.67
CA TYR A 97 -15.71 -7.26 -10.18
C TYR A 97 -17.03 -6.51 -9.95
N SER A 98 -17.74 -6.85 -8.87
CA SER A 98 -19.00 -6.20 -8.50
C SER A 98 -18.74 -4.97 -7.63
N LEU A 99 -19.74 -4.08 -7.57
CA LEU A 99 -19.69 -2.94 -6.64
C LEU A 99 -19.55 -3.40 -5.19
N SER A 100 -20.26 -4.46 -4.80
CA SER A 100 -20.17 -5.00 -3.43
C SER A 100 -18.76 -5.50 -3.08
N GLU A 101 -18.11 -6.22 -4.00
CA GLU A 101 -16.74 -6.70 -3.80
C GLU A 101 -15.75 -5.53 -3.70
N TYR A 102 -15.93 -4.50 -4.52
CA TYR A 102 -15.16 -3.27 -4.40
C TYR A 102 -15.35 -2.59 -3.04
N MET A 103 -16.58 -2.53 -2.51
CA MET A 103 -16.82 -1.94 -1.18
C MET A 103 -16.13 -2.72 -0.07
N CYS A 104 -16.13 -4.06 -0.14
CA CYS A 104 -15.37 -4.91 0.79
C CYS A 104 -13.86 -4.62 0.71
N PHE A 105 -13.31 -4.56 -0.51
CA PHE A 105 -11.92 -4.20 -0.76
C PHE A 105 -11.56 -2.83 -0.17
N MET A 106 -12.34 -1.79 -0.49
CA MET A 106 -12.08 -0.43 -0.03
C MET A 106 -12.18 -0.31 1.49
N ASN A 107 -13.14 -1.03 2.11
CA ASN A 107 -13.25 -1.04 3.57
C ASN A 107 -11.99 -1.66 4.22
N ALA A 108 -11.53 -2.82 3.72
CA ALA A 108 -10.33 -3.46 4.22
C ALA A 108 -9.07 -2.59 4.03
N VAL A 109 -8.96 -1.88 2.90
CA VAL A 109 -7.86 -0.92 2.66
C VAL A 109 -7.90 0.21 3.69
N ARG A 110 -9.08 0.79 3.98
CA ARG A 110 -9.21 1.85 4.98
C ARG A 110 -8.82 1.37 6.37
N ASP A 111 -9.25 0.18 6.76
CA ASP A 111 -8.87 -0.43 8.04
C ASP A 111 -7.35 -0.62 8.13
N THR A 112 -6.72 -1.01 7.01
CA THR A 112 -5.26 -1.15 6.92
C THR A 112 -4.55 0.20 7.03
N VAL A 113 -5.05 1.25 6.36
CA VAL A 113 -4.52 2.62 6.51
C VAL A 113 -4.60 3.08 7.97
N ILE A 114 -5.71 2.82 8.66
CA ILE A 114 -5.89 3.20 10.07
C ILE A 114 -4.87 2.48 10.96
N LYS A 115 -4.60 1.19 10.72
CA LYS A 115 -3.59 0.42 11.45
C LYS A 115 -2.18 0.94 11.18
N LEU A 116 -1.81 1.09 9.91
CA LEU A 116 -0.47 1.54 9.51
C LEU A 116 -0.15 2.95 10.01
N ARG A 117 -1.12 3.86 10.04
CA ARG A 117 -0.91 5.20 10.61
C ARG A 117 -0.68 5.19 12.13
N LYS A 118 -1.13 4.15 12.83
CA LYS A 118 -0.83 3.96 14.26
C LYS A 118 0.56 3.39 14.46
N ASP A 119 0.95 2.43 13.63
CA ASP A 119 2.23 1.71 13.76
C ASP A 119 3.41 2.50 13.19
N ASP A 120 3.18 3.29 12.13
CA ASP A 120 4.16 4.12 11.46
C ASP A 120 3.55 5.51 11.17
N ALA A 121 3.55 6.34 12.20
CA ALA A 121 3.00 7.70 12.13
C ALA A 121 3.85 8.66 11.28
N GLN A 122 5.09 8.30 10.94
CA GLN A 122 5.97 9.16 10.14
C GLN A 122 5.67 9.05 8.65
N PHE A 123 5.18 7.88 8.21
CA PHE A 123 4.83 7.67 6.82
C PHE A 123 3.39 8.11 6.52
N ASP A 124 3.23 8.90 5.47
CA ASP A 124 1.93 9.34 4.99
C ASP A 124 1.20 8.20 4.27
N TRP A 125 0.60 7.28 5.03
CA TRP A 125 -0.18 6.17 4.49
C TRP A 125 -1.48 6.67 3.87
N THR A 126 -1.65 6.42 2.57
CA THR A 126 -2.89 6.67 1.83
C THR A 126 -3.50 5.35 1.34
N PRO A 127 -4.80 5.31 1.02
CA PRO A 127 -5.42 4.13 0.42
C PRO A 127 -4.69 3.65 -0.85
N HIS A 128 -4.26 4.58 -1.71
CA HIS A 128 -3.50 4.22 -2.90
C HIS A 128 -2.11 3.63 -2.57
N LYS A 129 -1.38 4.18 -1.59
CA LYS A 129 -0.08 3.62 -1.17
C LYS A 129 -0.21 2.21 -0.59
N VAL A 130 -1.27 1.95 0.18
CA VAL A 130 -1.59 0.60 0.69
C VAL A 130 -1.86 -0.36 -0.46
N GLU A 131 -2.70 0.05 -1.43
CA GLU A 131 -2.97 -0.74 -2.63
C GLU A 131 -1.69 -1.07 -3.41
N LEU A 132 -0.84 -0.08 -3.68
CA LEU A 132 0.43 -0.29 -4.38
C LEU A 132 1.36 -1.23 -3.62
N THR A 133 1.38 -1.16 -2.29
CA THR A 133 2.18 -2.05 -1.44
C THR A 133 1.71 -3.49 -1.57
N LEU A 134 0.39 -3.72 -1.48
CA LEU A 134 -0.21 -5.04 -1.64
C LEU A 134 -0.01 -5.62 -3.04
N TRP A 135 -0.19 -4.79 -4.06
CA TRP A 135 0.06 -5.15 -5.46
C TRP A 135 1.52 -5.56 -5.67
N THR A 136 2.47 -4.76 -5.18
CA THR A 136 3.91 -5.02 -5.29
C THR A 136 4.31 -6.29 -4.55
N TYR A 137 3.82 -6.48 -3.33
CA TYR A 137 4.04 -7.69 -2.55
C TYR A 137 3.59 -8.93 -3.29
N ARG A 138 2.36 -8.93 -3.83
CA ARG A 138 1.79 -10.07 -4.53
C ARG A 138 2.50 -10.36 -5.85
N LEU A 139 2.91 -9.34 -6.61
CA LEU A 139 3.76 -9.55 -7.78
C LEU A 139 5.12 -10.12 -7.41
N GLY A 140 5.71 -9.66 -6.30
CA GLY A 140 6.98 -10.14 -5.83
C GLY A 140 7.00 -11.63 -5.47
N LEU A 141 5.87 -12.17 -5.00
CA LEU A 141 5.71 -13.61 -4.77
C LEU A 141 5.67 -14.44 -6.08
N ASN A 142 5.20 -13.83 -7.18
CA ASN A 142 5.09 -14.48 -8.48
C ASN A 142 6.36 -14.33 -9.34
N MET A 143 7.27 -13.45 -8.94
CA MET A 143 8.55 -13.26 -9.61
C MET A 143 9.62 -14.13 -8.96
N ASP A 144 10.30 -14.95 -9.75
CA ASP A 144 11.62 -15.46 -9.36
C ASP A 144 12.55 -14.24 -9.37
N PHE A 145 12.79 -13.64 -8.20
CA PHE A 145 13.75 -12.55 -8.01
C PHE A 145 15.18 -13.09 -8.22
N ARG A 146 15.50 -13.51 -9.44
CA ARG A 146 16.88 -13.59 -9.97
C ARG A 146 17.30 -12.25 -10.53
N PHE A 147 16.86 -11.17 -9.90
CA PHE A 147 17.59 -9.92 -10.04
C PHE A 147 18.95 -10.16 -9.38
N GLY A 148 20.03 -9.86 -10.09
CA GLY A 148 21.41 -9.94 -9.60
C GLY A 148 21.71 -8.97 -8.44
N LEU A 149 20.86 -8.96 -7.40
CA LEU A 149 21.00 -8.20 -6.16
C LEU A 149 22.12 -8.73 -5.27
N LYS A 150 22.91 -9.71 -5.73
CA LYS A 150 24.09 -10.22 -5.00
C LYS A 150 25.16 -9.14 -4.73
N ASN A 151 25.03 -7.93 -5.29
CA ASN A 151 26.04 -6.88 -5.15
C ASN A 151 25.58 -5.60 -4.43
N CYS A 152 24.37 -5.51 -3.89
CA CYS A 152 23.88 -4.26 -3.28
C CYS A 152 23.69 -4.29 -1.74
N VAL A 153 24.05 -5.37 -1.04
CA VAL A 153 23.84 -5.50 0.42
C VAL A 153 25.15 -5.39 1.23
N GLN A 154 26.21 -4.81 0.66
CA GLN A 154 27.43 -4.48 1.42
C GLN A 154 27.90 -3.06 1.11
N GLN A 155 27.05 -2.08 1.42
CA GLN A 155 27.56 -0.82 1.92
C GLN A 155 26.80 -0.54 3.19
N ASP A 156 27.50 -0.72 4.30
CA ASP A 156 27.04 -0.41 5.64
C ASP A 156 26.40 0.98 5.63
N LEU A 157 25.14 1.06 6.03
CA LEU A 157 24.50 2.33 6.33
C LEU A 157 25.35 3.02 7.41
N PRO A 158 25.92 4.21 7.15
CA PRO A 158 26.72 4.88 8.16
C PRO A 158 25.81 5.23 9.34
N ILE A 159 26.05 4.59 10.48
CA ILE A 159 25.53 5.03 11.77
C ILE A 159 26.02 6.46 11.96
N ARG A 160 25.10 7.42 11.88
CA ARG A 160 25.35 8.82 12.15
C ARG A 160 25.64 8.97 13.65
N SER A 161 26.89 8.77 14.06
CA SER A 161 27.37 9.20 15.36
C SER A 161 27.47 10.73 15.33
N GLN A 162 26.49 11.42 15.92
CA GLN A 162 26.70 12.82 16.30
C GLN A 162 27.56 12.84 17.56
N ASN A 163 28.79 13.35 17.43
CA ASN A 163 29.64 13.66 18.55
C ASN A 163 29.59 15.17 18.84
N LYS A 164 29.64 15.48 20.15
CA LYS A 164 30.10 16.71 20.80
C LYS A 164 29.13 17.89 20.91
N SER A 165 28.61 18.07 22.11
CA SER A 165 28.53 19.39 22.75
C SER A 165 29.54 19.46 23.89
N VAL A 166 30.27 20.57 23.90
CA VAL A 166 31.32 21.02 24.81
C VAL A 166 30.73 21.43 26.17
N THR A 167 31.43 21.08 27.27
CA THR A 167 31.71 21.88 28.51
C THR A 167 32.54 20.97 29.44
N ASP A 168 33.84 21.20 29.61
CA ASP A 168 34.55 22.06 30.57
C ASP A 168 34.75 21.46 31.98
N GLU A 169 36.03 21.42 32.38
CA GLU A 169 36.67 21.28 33.72
C GLU A 169 36.28 20.07 34.62
N THR A 170 37.18 19.20 35.08
CA THR A 170 38.29 19.47 36.01
C THR A 170 39.13 18.20 36.23
N GLU A 171 40.39 18.41 36.60
CA GLU A 171 41.42 17.42 36.97
C GLU A 171 41.06 16.53 38.17
N SER A 172 41.50 15.26 38.15
CA SER A 172 42.39 14.70 39.18
C SER A 172 42.73 13.23 38.88
N GLU A 173 44.03 12.93 38.85
CA GLU A 173 44.62 11.60 38.82
C GLU A 173 44.40 10.84 40.14
N HIS A 174 44.01 9.56 40.08
CA HIS A 174 44.52 8.57 41.02
C HIS A 174 44.48 7.13 40.47
N THR A 175 45.50 6.42 40.89
CA THR A 175 46.07 5.14 40.46
C THR A 175 45.27 3.88 40.86
N SER A 176 45.73 2.77 40.25
CA SER A 176 45.88 1.39 40.79
C SER A 176 44.80 0.33 40.54
N GLU A 177 45.23 -0.66 39.74
CA GLU A 177 45.21 -2.13 39.95
C GLU A 177 43.91 -2.97 39.98
N SER A 178 43.92 -3.94 39.06
CA SER A 178 43.70 -5.39 39.27
C SER A 178 42.36 -5.90 39.81
N VAL A 179 41.74 -6.86 39.10
CA VAL A 179 41.66 -8.28 39.53
C VAL A 179 40.79 -9.09 38.55
N TYR A 180 41.33 -10.25 38.18
CA TYR A 180 40.71 -11.38 37.50
C TYR A 180 39.43 -11.89 38.17
N LEU A 181 38.45 -12.40 37.40
CA LEU A 181 37.88 -13.74 37.63
C LEU A 181 36.96 -14.20 36.49
N SER A 182 37.37 -15.31 35.88
CA SER A 182 36.57 -16.21 35.07
C SER A 182 35.59 -17.03 35.92
N THR A 183 34.41 -17.39 35.39
CA THR A 183 33.86 -18.75 35.56
C THR A 183 32.94 -19.12 34.39
N GLN A 184 33.27 -20.24 33.74
CA GLN A 184 32.35 -21.06 32.95
C GLN A 184 31.68 -22.09 33.87
N SER A 185 30.41 -22.44 33.60
CA SER A 185 29.78 -23.76 33.84
C SER A 185 28.31 -23.65 33.37
N GLY A 186 27.63 -24.59 32.70
CA GLY A 186 27.93 -25.95 32.30
C GLY A 186 26.63 -26.66 31.88
N ARG A 187 26.68 -27.33 30.71
CA ARG A 187 26.08 -28.63 30.32
C ARG A 187 24.61 -29.03 30.62
N LYS A 188 23.95 -29.39 29.49
CA LYS A 188 23.28 -30.68 29.12
C LYS A 188 21.84 -31.01 29.58
N ARG A 189 20.97 -31.10 28.56
CA ARG A 189 20.07 -32.22 28.13
C ARG A 189 19.48 -33.15 29.20
N LYS A 190 18.16 -33.32 29.16
CA LYS A 190 17.51 -34.65 29.20
C LYS A 190 16.12 -34.67 28.52
N LYS A 191 15.93 -35.69 27.68
CA LYS A 191 14.67 -36.17 27.07
C LYS A 191 13.84 -36.93 28.11
N THR A 192 12.51 -36.88 27.97
CA THR A 192 11.49 -37.95 28.18
C THR A 192 10.11 -37.28 28.08
N LYS A 193 9.04 -37.84 27.55
CA LYS A 193 8.71 -39.15 26.98
C LYS A 193 7.54 -38.93 26.03
#